data_AF-A0A9E2Y5W4-F1
#
_entry.id   AF-A0A9E2Y5W4-F1
#
_cell.length_a   1.000
_cell.length_b   1.000
_cell.length_c   1.000
_cell.angle_alpha   90.00
_cell.angle_beta   90.00
_cell.angle_gamma   90.00
#
_symmetry.space_group_name_H-M   'P 1'
#
loop_
_entity.id
_entity.type
_entity.pdbx_description
1 polymer ?
#
loop_
_entity_poly.entity_id
_entity_poly.type
_entity_poly.pdbx_seq_one_letter_code
_entity_poly.pdbx_strand_id
1 'polypeptide(L)'
;MPLTQRSASRLEASAIVILIVALIAVLPRRYHILPNWFAYLGMALIIVPMLAGAVLNLSGAWRRIERAAEIFAVVNALVFNVCNLLVAAYDLVENPGKLDPVRLFYTSVGIWCGNVLIFTLLYWLVDRGGPDARLSGTRRYPDFDFPAMDDVEHVPPDWHPGMVDYLFLGFTTSTAFSPTEAMPLTQRAKLL
;
A
#
# COMPACT_ATOMS: atom_id res chain seq x y z
N MET A 1 1.27 8.08 26.27
CA MET A 1 0.28 7.59 25.29
C MET A 1 0.66 7.75 23.80
N PRO A 2 1.45 8.74 23.32
CA PRO A 2 1.69 8.86 21.86
C PRO A 2 2.69 7.83 21.26
N LEU A 3 3.58 7.24 22.08
CA LEU A 3 4.56 6.25 21.62
C LEU A 3 3.91 4.92 21.22
N THR A 4 2.86 4.48 21.93
CA THR A 4 2.17 3.21 21.67
C THR A 4 1.35 3.24 20.39
N GLN A 5 0.72 4.38 20.07
CA GLN A 5 0.04 4.59 18.78
C GLN A 5 1.03 4.62 17.61
N ARG A 6 2.21 5.24 17.79
CA ARG A 6 3.27 5.28 16.75
C ARG A 6 3.81 3.89 16.41
N SER A 7 4.03 3.05 17.42
CA SER A 7 4.48 1.67 17.21
C SER A 7 3.40 0.81 16.55
N ALA A 8 2.12 0.93 16.97
CA ALA A 8 1.02 0.15 16.40
C ALA A 8 0.85 0.43 14.89
N SER A 9 0.86 1.70 14.50
CA SER A 9 0.72 2.10 13.09
C SER A 9 1.86 1.56 12.19
N ARG A 10 3.09 1.51 12.70
CA ARG A 10 4.24 0.97 11.96
C ARG A 10 4.22 -0.57 11.87
N LEU A 11 3.69 -1.25 12.91
CA LEU A 11 3.51 -2.70 12.90
C LEU A 11 2.45 -3.13 11.89
N GLU A 12 1.33 -2.41 11.83
CA GLU A 12 0.27 -2.65 10.84
C GLU A 12 0.77 -2.48 9.40
N ALA A 13 1.54 -1.40 9.14
CA ALA A 13 2.18 -1.21 7.84
C ALA A 13 3.16 -2.33 7.50
N SER A 14 3.96 -2.76 8.48
CA SER A 14 4.87 -3.90 8.30
C SER A 14 4.12 -5.19 7.98
N ALA A 15 2.95 -5.42 8.61
CA ALA A 15 2.11 -6.58 8.32
C ALA A 15 1.56 -6.57 6.89
N ILE A 16 1.10 -5.42 6.38
CA ILE A 16 0.68 -5.29 4.98
C ILE A 16 1.86 -5.56 4.05
N VAL A 17 3.05 -5.02 4.33
CA VAL A 17 4.24 -5.32 3.53
C VAL A 17 4.57 -6.81 3.55
N ILE A 18 4.51 -7.46 4.71
CA ILE A 18 4.70 -8.93 4.83
C ILE A 18 3.67 -9.68 3.99
N LEU A 19 2.41 -9.25 4.00
CA LEU A 19 1.36 -9.85 3.19
C LEU A 19 1.65 -9.71 1.68
N ILE A 20 2.15 -8.55 1.24
CA ILE A 20 2.64 -8.35 -0.13
C ILE A 20 3.79 -9.32 -0.44
N VAL A 21 4.73 -9.53 0.50
CA VAL A 21 5.84 -10.50 0.32
C VAL A 21 5.28 -11.89 0.08
N ALA A 22 4.40 -12.32 0.99
CA ALA A 22 3.85 -13.67 0.96
C ALA A 22 3.09 -13.91 -0.34
N LEU A 23 2.32 -12.92 -0.79
CA LEU A 23 1.60 -12.98 -2.05
C LEU A 23 2.56 -13.12 -3.25
N ILE A 24 3.63 -12.30 -3.30
CA ILE A 24 4.65 -12.39 -4.36
C ILE A 24 5.38 -13.74 -4.32
N ALA A 25 5.68 -14.26 -3.14
CA ALA A 25 6.40 -15.52 -2.97
C ALA A 25 5.57 -16.75 -3.41
N VAL A 26 4.25 -16.68 -3.27
CA VAL A 26 3.30 -17.74 -3.64
C VAL A 26 2.94 -17.69 -5.14
N LEU A 27 3.10 -16.53 -5.80
CA LEU A 27 2.81 -16.38 -7.22
C LEU A 27 3.69 -17.31 -8.09
N PRO A 28 3.11 -18.03 -9.08
CA PRO A 28 3.84 -18.98 -9.91
C PRO A 28 5.01 -18.32 -10.66
N ARG A 29 6.23 -18.87 -10.50
CA ARG A 29 7.53 -18.35 -11.00
C ARG A 29 7.63 -17.94 -12.48
N ARG A 30 6.62 -18.22 -13.32
CA ARG A 30 6.72 -18.12 -14.80
C ARG A 30 6.36 -16.75 -15.39
N TYR A 31 5.90 -15.78 -14.59
CA TYR A 31 5.48 -14.46 -15.08
C TYR A 31 6.27 -13.28 -14.50
N HIS A 32 7.32 -13.54 -13.72
CA HIS A 32 8.20 -12.48 -13.25
C HIS A 32 9.21 -12.09 -14.34
N ILE A 33 9.03 -10.92 -14.94
CA ILE A 33 10.00 -10.34 -15.90
C ILE A 33 11.33 -10.04 -15.21
N LEU A 34 11.25 -9.60 -13.95
CA LEU A 34 12.39 -9.31 -13.09
C LEU A 34 12.61 -10.46 -12.10
N PRO A 35 13.86 -10.79 -11.75
CA PRO A 35 14.14 -11.78 -10.72
C PRO A 35 13.40 -11.47 -9.39
N ASN A 36 12.91 -12.50 -8.70
CA ASN A 36 12.16 -12.36 -7.44
C ASN A 36 12.90 -11.55 -6.36
N TRP A 37 14.23 -11.49 -6.42
CA TRP A 37 15.03 -10.67 -5.50
C TRP A 37 14.74 -9.17 -5.61
N PHE A 38 14.27 -8.68 -6.76
CA PHE A 38 13.95 -7.26 -6.95
C PHE A 38 12.76 -6.84 -6.07
N ALA A 39 11.74 -7.70 -5.94
CA ALA A 39 10.61 -7.48 -5.03
C ALA A 39 11.07 -7.46 -3.55
N TYR A 40 11.96 -8.40 -3.17
CA TYR A 40 12.53 -8.42 -1.82
C TYR A 40 13.39 -7.19 -1.51
N LEU A 41 14.09 -6.65 -2.52
CA LEU A 41 14.90 -5.43 -2.38
C LEU A 41 14.01 -4.19 -2.19
N GLY A 42 12.93 -4.06 -2.96
CA GLY A 42 11.92 -3.02 -2.74
C GLY A 42 11.31 -3.08 -1.34
N MET A 43 11.02 -4.28 -0.84
CA MET A 43 10.55 -4.49 0.55
C MET A 43 11.54 -4.07 1.61
N ALA A 44 12.80 -4.50 1.50
CA ALA A 44 13.84 -4.10 2.42
C ALA A 44 13.94 -2.57 2.48
N LEU A 45 13.72 -1.92 1.34
CA LEU A 45 13.77 -0.46 1.23
C LEU A 45 12.56 0.26 1.88
N ILE A 46 11.44 -0.42 2.13
CA ILE A 46 10.32 0.11 2.96
C ILE A 46 10.56 -0.21 4.44
N ILE A 47 10.78 -1.49 4.75
CA ILE A 47 10.80 -1.99 6.13
C ILE A 47 12.03 -1.48 6.89
N VAL A 48 13.21 -1.47 6.26
CA VAL A 48 14.46 -1.14 6.95
C VAL A 48 14.46 0.32 7.43
N PRO A 49 14.11 1.34 6.60
CA PRO A 49 14.04 2.71 7.08
C PRO A 49 12.96 2.94 8.14
N MET A 50 11.79 2.28 8.01
CA MET A 50 10.70 2.38 8.98
C MET A 50 11.06 1.78 10.34
N LEU A 51 11.67 0.59 10.36
CA LEU A 51 12.14 -0.05 11.59
C LEU A 51 13.33 0.72 12.19
N ALA A 52 14.28 1.15 11.37
CA ALA A 52 15.42 1.95 11.82
C ALA A 52 14.95 3.28 12.44
N GLY A 53 14.01 3.99 11.81
CA GLY A 53 13.43 5.22 12.35
C GLY A 53 12.69 4.99 13.68
N ALA A 54 11.99 3.86 13.81
CA ALA A 54 11.25 3.50 15.03
C ALA A 54 12.17 3.09 16.19
N VAL A 55 13.18 2.25 15.93
CA VAL A 55 14.09 1.72 16.95
C VAL A 55 15.13 2.74 17.37
N LEU A 56 15.68 3.51 16.41
CA LEU A 56 16.78 4.44 16.66
C LEU A 56 16.28 5.87 16.98
N ASN A 57 14.96 6.09 17.07
CA ASN A 57 14.34 7.41 17.33
C ASN A 57 14.87 8.54 16.42
N LEU A 58 15.19 8.20 15.17
CA LEU A 58 15.75 9.16 14.22
C LEU A 58 14.69 10.19 13.81
N SER A 59 15.08 11.46 13.73
CA SER A 59 14.17 12.55 13.41
C SER A 59 14.82 13.55 12.44
N GLY A 60 14.04 14.54 11.96
CA GLY A 60 14.55 15.56 11.06
C GLY A 60 14.86 15.03 9.66
N ALA A 61 16.13 15.07 9.25
CA ALA A 61 16.59 14.68 7.92
C ALA A 61 16.31 13.21 7.58
N TRP A 62 16.33 12.33 8.58
CA TRP A 62 16.01 10.91 8.39
C TRP A 62 14.60 10.70 7.83
N ARG A 63 13.63 11.52 8.22
CA ARG A 63 12.25 11.44 7.73
C ARG A 63 12.14 11.70 6.23
N ARG A 64 13.04 12.50 5.65
CA ARG A 64 13.08 12.71 4.20
C ARG A 64 13.59 11.47 3.48
N ILE A 65 14.58 10.79 4.06
CA ILE A 65 15.13 9.54 3.54
C ILE A 65 14.11 8.41 3.66
N GLU A 66 13.48 8.26 4.84
CA GLU A 66 12.40 7.29 5.09
C GLU A 66 11.28 7.47 4.06
N ARG A 67 10.76 8.70 3.88
CA ARG A 67 9.73 8.98 2.88
C ARG A 67 10.18 8.75 1.44
N ALA A 68 11.41 9.12 1.08
CA ALA A 68 11.92 8.88 -0.26
C ALA A 68 12.04 7.38 -0.54
N ALA A 69 12.48 6.60 0.44
CA ALA A 69 12.61 5.15 0.34
C ALA A 69 11.23 4.48 0.25
N GLU A 70 10.28 4.86 1.09
CA GLU A 70 8.89 4.40 1.04
C GLU A 70 8.24 4.66 -0.32
N ILE A 71 8.33 5.90 -0.82
CA ILE A 71 7.79 6.27 -2.14
C ILE A 71 8.49 5.49 -3.25
N PHE A 72 9.82 5.44 -3.25
CA PHE A 72 10.57 4.71 -4.26
C PHE A 72 10.15 3.24 -4.32
N ALA A 73 10.02 2.60 -3.17
CA ALA A 73 9.67 1.20 -3.11
C ALA A 73 8.21 0.93 -3.53
N VAL A 74 7.25 1.78 -3.15
CA VAL A 74 5.86 1.66 -3.62
C VAL A 74 5.76 1.88 -5.13
N VAL A 75 6.48 2.87 -5.68
CA VAL A 75 6.56 3.08 -7.13
C VAL A 75 7.17 1.87 -7.84
N ASN A 76 8.25 1.29 -7.30
CA ASN A 76 8.84 0.07 -7.86
C ASN A 76 7.87 -1.11 -7.81
N ALA A 77 7.14 -1.29 -6.70
CA ALA A 77 6.12 -2.32 -6.57
C ALA A 77 4.99 -2.14 -7.59
N LEU A 78 4.55 -0.91 -7.82
CA LEU A 78 3.54 -0.58 -8.82
C LEU A 78 4.03 -0.89 -10.25
N VAL A 79 5.24 -0.45 -10.60
CA VAL A 79 5.87 -0.75 -11.91
C VAL A 79 5.97 -2.25 -12.11
N PHE A 80 6.43 -2.99 -11.09
CA PHE A 80 6.51 -4.44 -11.14
C PHE A 80 5.12 -5.10 -11.33
N ASN A 81 4.10 -4.61 -10.63
CA ASN A 81 2.74 -5.12 -10.76
C ASN A 81 2.18 -4.90 -12.17
N VAL A 82 2.37 -3.70 -12.74
CA VAL A 82 1.98 -3.36 -14.11
C VAL A 82 2.74 -4.21 -15.13
N CYS A 83 4.04 -4.41 -14.95
CA CYS A 83 4.84 -5.29 -15.81
C CYS A 83 4.31 -6.72 -15.82
N ASN A 84 4.02 -7.30 -14.65
CA ASN A 84 3.46 -8.65 -14.56
C ASN A 84 2.08 -8.74 -15.24
N LEU A 85 1.24 -7.72 -15.09
CA LEU A 85 -0.05 -7.63 -15.77
C LEU A 85 0.12 -7.62 -17.29
N LEU A 86 1.02 -6.79 -17.82
CA LEU A 86 1.28 -6.69 -19.25
C LEU A 86 1.81 -7.99 -19.85
N VAL A 87 2.68 -8.71 -19.13
CA VAL A 87 3.17 -10.02 -19.60
C VAL A 87 2.09 -11.09 -19.53
N ALA A 88 1.31 -11.15 -18.45
CA ALA A 88 0.18 -12.07 -18.37
C ALA A 88 -0.84 -11.81 -19.50
N ALA A 89 -1.10 -10.55 -19.83
CA ALA A 89 -1.97 -10.15 -20.93
C ALA A 89 -1.37 -10.51 -22.30
N TYR A 90 -0.08 -10.25 -22.51
CA TYR A 90 0.64 -10.61 -23.74
C TYR A 90 0.63 -12.13 -23.98
N ASP A 91 0.95 -12.93 -22.95
CA ASP A 91 0.96 -14.38 -23.06
C ASP A 91 -0.45 -14.94 -23.36
N LEU A 92 -1.49 -14.33 -22.79
CA LEU A 92 -2.88 -14.71 -23.05
C LEU A 92 -3.27 -14.51 -24.52
N VAL A 93 -2.81 -13.43 -25.13
CA VAL A 93 -3.15 -13.08 -26.52
C VAL A 93 -2.27 -13.83 -27.52
N GLU A 94 -0.96 -13.87 -27.31
CA GLU A 94 0.01 -14.37 -28.28
C GLU A 94 0.38 -15.84 -28.10
N ASN A 95 0.19 -16.40 -26.89
CA ASN A 95 0.55 -17.78 -26.58
C ASN A 95 -0.59 -18.57 -25.89
N PRO A 96 -1.85 -18.49 -26.36
CA PRO A 96 -3.00 -19.08 -25.66
C PRO A 96 -2.87 -20.59 -25.41
N GLY A 97 -2.20 -21.32 -26.31
CA GLY A 97 -2.01 -22.78 -26.20
C GLY A 97 -0.93 -23.23 -25.20
N LYS A 98 -0.16 -22.31 -24.61
CA LYS A 98 0.89 -22.61 -23.61
C LYS A 98 0.44 -22.35 -22.17
N LEU A 99 -0.77 -21.84 -21.98
CA LEU A 99 -1.28 -21.38 -20.70
C LEU A 99 -2.20 -22.43 -20.07
N ASP A 100 -1.91 -22.74 -18.81
CA ASP A 100 -2.85 -23.44 -17.94
C ASP A 100 -3.89 -22.43 -17.43
N PRO A 101 -5.19 -22.57 -17.77
CA PRO A 101 -6.23 -21.62 -17.39
C PRO A 101 -6.34 -21.43 -15.88
N VAL A 102 -6.14 -22.49 -15.10
CA VAL A 102 -6.21 -22.44 -13.64
C VAL A 102 -5.06 -21.59 -13.09
N ARG A 103 -3.85 -21.82 -13.61
CA ARG A 103 -2.69 -21.01 -13.24
C ARG A 103 -2.86 -19.54 -13.61
N LEU A 104 -3.40 -19.24 -14.79
CA LEU A 104 -3.65 -17.87 -15.22
C LEU A 104 -4.62 -17.16 -14.27
N PHE A 105 -5.71 -17.82 -13.87
CA PHE A 105 -6.65 -17.27 -12.90
C PHE A 105 -5.97 -16.92 -11.57
N TYR A 106 -5.18 -17.83 -11.00
CA TYR A 106 -4.44 -17.55 -9.76
C TYR A 106 -3.44 -16.40 -9.92
N THR A 107 -2.77 -16.31 -11.08
CA THR A 107 -1.88 -15.18 -11.39
C THR A 107 -2.65 -13.87 -11.44
N SER A 108 -3.80 -13.82 -12.12
CA SER A 108 -4.65 -12.62 -12.18
C SER A 108 -5.15 -12.19 -10.80
N VAL A 109 -5.62 -13.14 -9.97
CA VAL A 109 -6.03 -12.85 -8.59
C VAL A 109 -4.85 -12.33 -7.77
N GLY A 110 -3.66 -12.91 -7.91
CA GLY A 110 -2.47 -12.44 -7.22
C GLY A 110 -2.05 -11.03 -7.61
N ILE A 111 -2.09 -10.68 -8.90
CA ILE A 111 -1.79 -9.32 -9.40
C ILE A 111 -2.83 -8.32 -8.87
N TRP A 112 -4.11 -8.69 -8.86
CA TRP A 112 -5.18 -7.86 -8.32
C TRP A 112 -5.05 -7.65 -6.81
N CYS A 113 -4.80 -8.70 -6.03
CA CYS A 113 -4.51 -8.59 -4.59
C CYS A 113 -3.28 -7.70 -4.35
N GLY A 114 -2.23 -7.86 -5.17
CA GLY A 114 -1.03 -7.01 -5.12
C GLY A 114 -1.37 -5.55 -5.32
N ASN A 115 -2.22 -5.23 -6.32
CA ASN A 115 -2.70 -3.88 -6.56
C ASN A 115 -3.40 -3.29 -5.34
N VAL A 116 -4.37 -4.03 -4.76
CA VAL A 116 -5.11 -3.60 -3.57
C VAL A 116 -4.15 -3.24 -2.43
N LEU A 117 -3.17 -4.10 -2.14
CA LEU A 117 -2.22 -3.88 -1.04
C LEU A 117 -1.23 -2.74 -1.32
N ILE A 118 -0.76 -2.59 -2.56
CA ILE A 118 0.12 -1.49 -2.97
C ILE A 118 -0.61 -0.15 -2.79
N PHE A 119 -1.86 -0.05 -3.26
CA PHE A 119 -2.66 1.17 -3.12
C PHE A 119 -3.07 1.44 -1.68
N THR A 120 -3.34 0.40 -0.88
CA THR A 120 -3.55 0.51 0.57
C THR A 120 -2.37 1.24 1.25
N LEU A 121 -1.15 0.79 0.98
CA LEU A 121 0.06 1.44 1.50
C LEU A 121 0.25 2.85 0.94
N LEU A 122 -0.01 3.04 -0.35
CA LEU A 122 0.16 4.33 -1.01
C LEU A 122 -0.79 5.39 -0.42
N TYR A 123 -2.07 5.05 -0.23
CA TYR A 123 -3.04 5.93 0.42
C TYR A 123 -2.63 6.26 1.85
N TRP A 124 -2.20 5.26 2.63
CA TRP A 124 -1.72 5.46 4.00
C TRP A 124 -0.46 6.35 4.06
N LEU A 125 0.47 6.22 3.11
CA LEU A 125 1.69 7.04 3.04
C LEU A 125 1.43 8.48 2.62
N VAL A 126 0.47 8.69 1.72
CA VAL A 126 0.15 10.03 1.18
C VAL A 126 -0.71 10.83 2.14
N ASP A 127 -1.71 10.18 2.76
CA ASP A 127 -2.73 10.85 3.55
C ASP A 127 -2.15 11.62 4.73
N ARG A 128 -2.66 12.85 4.92
CA ARG A 128 -2.27 13.81 5.96
C ARG A 128 -0.75 14.04 6.02
N GLY A 129 -0.05 13.79 4.92
CA GLY A 129 1.40 13.93 4.83
C GLY A 129 2.20 12.79 5.46
N GLY A 130 1.59 11.62 5.64
CA GLY A 130 2.24 10.39 6.09
C GLY A 130 2.11 10.11 7.60
N PRO A 131 2.70 8.99 8.07
CA PRO A 131 2.40 8.42 9.38
C PRO A 131 2.78 9.32 10.56
N ASP A 132 3.97 9.93 10.48
CA ASP A 132 4.46 10.83 11.52
C ASP A 132 3.71 12.19 11.53
N ALA A 133 3.30 12.69 10.36
CA ALA A 133 2.51 13.92 10.25
C ALA A 133 1.10 13.73 10.84
N ARG A 134 0.51 12.53 10.66
CA ARG A 134 -0.76 12.14 11.28
C ARG A 134 -0.70 12.14 12.81
N LEU A 135 0.34 11.56 13.39
CA LEU A 135 0.48 11.47 14.85
C LEU A 135 0.84 12.81 15.51
N SER A 136 1.54 13.69 14.78
CA SER A 136 1.96 15.00 15.30
C SER A 136 0.90 16.09 15.12
N GLY A 137 -0.18 15.84 14.37
CA GLY A 137 -1.21 16.83 14.05
C GLY A 137 -0.70 18.01 13.23
N THR A 138 0.50 17.92 12.65
CA THR A 138 1.17 19.04 11.96
C THR A 138 0.50 19.44 10.65
N ARG A 139 -0.28 18.56 10.02
CA ARG A 139 -1.04 18.87 8.80
C ARG A 139 -2.52 18.98 9.12
N ARG A 140 -3.09 20.16 8.84
CA ARG A 140 -4.47 20.51 9.21
C ARG A 140 -5.55 19.88 8.30
N TYR A 141 -5.21 19.52 7.07
CA TYR A 141 -6.19 19.04 6.07
C TYR A 141 -5.89 17.61 5.59
N PRO A 142 -6.89 16.70 5.61
CA PRO A 142 -6.74 15.34 5.11
C PRO A 142 -6.69 15.30 3.57
N ASP A 143 -6.15 14.20 3.03
CA ASP A 143 -6.17 13.93 1.59
C ASP A 143 -7.38 13.09 1.20
N PHE A 144 -7.90 12.28 2.12
CA PHE A 144 -9.12 11.50 1.98
C PHE A 144 -10.12 11.84 3.08
N ASP A 145 -11.37 12.01 2.68
CA ASP A 145 -12.49 12.29 3.57
C ASP A 145 -13.26 11.00 3.86
N PHE A 146 -13.09 10.45 5.06
CA PHE A 146 -13.75 9.20 5.45
C PHE A 146 -15.08 9.53 6.14
N PRO A 147 -16.18 8.81 5.88
CA PRO A 147 -17.50 9.07 6.47
C PRO A 147 -17.49 9.17 8.00
N ALA A 148 -16.67 8.35 8.66
CA ALA A 148 -16.46 8.36 10.10
C ALA A 148 -15.92 9.71 10.64
N MET A 149 -15.38 10.58 9.79
CA MET A 149 -14.97 11.94 10.18
C MET A 149 -16.16 12.87 10.40
N ASP A 150 -17.28 12.63 9.72
CA ASP A 150 -18.50 13.43 9.82
C ASP A 150 -19.51 12.86 10.84
N ASP A 151 -19.38 11.58 11.22
CA ASP A 151 -20.28 10.89 12.14
C ASP A 151 -19.76 10.86 13.58
N VAL A 152 -19.63 12.05 14.18
CA VAL A 152 -19.05 12.22 15.54
C VAL A 152 -19.87 11.53 16.64
N GLU A 153 -21.15 11.22 16.39
CA GLU A 153 -22.04 10.57 17.36
C GLU A 153 -21.86 9.05 17.42
N HIS A 154 -21.49 8.40 16.32
CA HIS A 154 -21.38 6.94 16.23
C HIS A 154 -19.93 6.42 16.18
N VAL A 155 -18.94 7.30 16.26
CA VAL A 155 -17.52 6.94 16.31
C VAL A 155 -16.88 7.24 17.67
N PRO A 156 -15.81 6.52 18.05
CA PRO A 156 -15.08 6.82 19.29
C PRO A 156 -14.54 8.27 19.33
N PRO A 157 -14.45 8.92 20.51
CA PRO A 157 -14.06 10.33 20.66
C PRO A 157 -12.68 10.76 20.12
N ASP A 158 -11.85 9.82 19.68
CA ASP A 158 -10.51 10.05 19.11
C ASP A 158 -10.30 9.24 17.82
N TRP A 159 -11.38 8.99 17.07
CA TRP A 159 -11.31 8.20 15.84
C TRP A 159 -10.35 8.86 14.83
N HIS A 160 -9.54 8.01 14.21
CA HIS A 160 -8.68 8.38 13.10
C HIS A 160 -8.57 7.18 12.15
N PRO A 161 -8.36 7.41 10.84
CA PRO A 161 -8.21 6.32 9.89
C PRO A 161 -6.96 5.49 10.24
N GLY A 162 -7.18 4.21 10.53
CA GLY A 162 -6.17 3.19 10.74
C GLY A 162 -5.85 2.43 9.45
N MET A 163 -4.94 1.46 9.49
CA MET A 163 -4.55 0.71 8.29
C MET A 163 -5.72 -0.02 7.63
N VAL A 164 -6.67 -0.53 8.42
CA VAL A 164 -7.85 -1.24 7.91
C VAL A 164 -8.75 -0.33 7.07
N ASP A 165 -8.89 0.94 7.44
CA ASP A 165 -9.67 1.91 6.67
C ASP A 165 -9.05 2.15 5.29
N TYR A 166 -7.70 2.22 5.20
CA TYR A 166 -7.02 2.33 3.91
C TYR A 166 -7.05 1.01 3.11
N LEU A 167 -7.07 -0.14 3.78
CA LEU A 167 -7.22 -1.45 3.11
C LEU A 167 -8.60 -1.55 2.47
N PHE A 168 -9.63 -1.14 3.21
CA PHE A 168 -10.99 -1.07 2.71
C PHE A 168 -11.11 -0.08 1.53
N LEU A 169 -10.48 1.10 1.64
CA LEU A 169 -10.40 2.06 0.53
C LEU A 169 -9.69 1.47 -0.70
N GLY A 170 -8.54 0.81 -0.51
CA GLY A 170 -7.79 0.15 -1.60
C GLY A 170 -8.59 -0.95 -2.29
N PHE A 171 -9.30 -1.76 -1.50
CA PHE A 171 -10.14 -2.84 -2.00
C PHE A 171 -11.34 -2.31 -2.80
N THR A 172 -12.11 -1.38 -2.23
CA THR A 172 -13.31 -0.81 -2.87
C THR A 172 -12.95 -0.03 -4.14
N THR A 173 -11.87 0.75 -4.11
CA THR A 173 -11.37 1.47 -5.30
C THR A 173 -10.92 0.50 -6.39
N SER A 174 -10.20 -0.58 -6.03
CA SER A 174 -9.71 -1.56 -7.01
C SER A 174 -10.82 -2.45 -7.60
N THR A 175 -11.92 -2.64 -6.88
CA THR A 175 -13.05 -3.47 -7.34
C THR A 175 -14.12 -2.66 -8.05
N ALA A 176 -14.10 -1.33 -7.91
CA ALA A 176 -15.18 -0.44 -8.32
C ALA A 176 -16.55 -0.84 -7.73
N PHE A 177 -16.57 -1.65 -6.68
CA PHE A 177 -17.74 -1.87 -5.83
C PHE A 177 -17.64 -0.86 -4.69
N SER A 178 -18.54 0.12 -4.65
CA SER A 178 -18.51 1.15 -3.61
C SER A 178 -19.92 1.39 -3.06
N PRO A 179 -20.13 1.21 -1.74
CA PRO A 179 -20.76 2.27 -0.98
C PRO A 179 -19.72 3.40 -0.89
N THR A 180 -20.12 4.63 -1.18
CA THR A 180 -19.26 5.84 -1.23
C THR A 180 -18.57 6.10 0.11
N GLU A 181 -17.29 5.73 0.30
CA GLU A 181 -16.71 5.73 1.66
C GLU A 181 -15.27 6.29 1.84
N ALA A 182 -14.61 6.88 0.83
CA ALA A 182 -13.65 7.95 1.13
C ALA A 182 -13.43 8.88 -0.07
N MET A 183 -13.71 10.19 0.07
CA MET A 183 -13.57 11.13 -1.06
C MET A 183 -12.13 11.68 -1.14
N PRO A 184 -11.45 11.61 -2.30
CA PRO A 184 -10.14 12.25 -2.46
C PRO A 184 -10.31 13.77 -2.53
N LEU A 185 -9.75 14.48 -1.55
CA LEU A 185 -9.87 15.94 -1.42
C LEU A 185 -8.77 16.68 -2.19
N THR A 186 -7.55 16.14 -2.20
CA THR A 186 -6.39 16.81 -2.81
C THR A 186 -6.12 16.32 -4.23
N GLN A 187 -5.52 17.18 -5.07
CA GLN A 187 -5.16 16.83 -6.45
C GLN A 187 -4.27 15.58 -6.53
N ARG A 188 -3.31 15.46 -5.60
CA ARG A 188 -2.43 14.29 -5.55
C ARG A 188 -3.18 13.00 -5.21
N ALA A 189 -4.19 13.05 -4.34
CA ALA A 189 -5.01 11.88 -4.03
C ALA A 189 -5.88 11.47 -5.21
N LYS A 190 -6.36 12.44 -6.01
CA LYS A 190 -7.14 12.20 -7.24
C LYS A 190 -6.32 11.61 -8.40
N LEU A 191 -5.00 11.77 -8.39
CA LEU A 191 -4.11 11.24 -9.42
C LEU A 191 -3.70 9.79 -9.19
N LEU A 192 -3.97 9.25 -8.01
CA LEU A 192 -3.72 7.85 -7.65
C LEU A 192 -4.87 6.97 -8.12
#